data_AF-A0A959ST19-F1
#
_entry.id   AF-A0A959ST19-F1
#
_cell.length_a   1.000
_cell.length_b   1.000
_cell.length_c   1.000
_cell.angle_alpha   90.00
_cell.angle_beta   90.00
_cell.angle_gamma   90.00
#
_symmetry.space_group_name_H-M   'P 1'
#
loop_
_entity.id
_entity.type
_entity.pdbx_description
1 polymer ?
#
loop_
_entity_poly.entity_id
_entity_poly.type
_entity_poly.pdbx_seq_one_letter_code
_entity_poly.pdbx_strand_id
1 'polypeptide(L)'
;MIALAFANATLRELVLVKHFNPLQAHQLSTITLIALCAVYVCSVSGVLAFQDARQAWLTGLAWMLLTVAFEFTLGRLMHKPWSVLFTDYHVLAGRIWPLFLVCLMILPYLCWKLRH
;
A
#
# COMPACT_ATOMS: atom_id res chain seq x y z
N MET A 1 8.31 1.77 5.08
CA MET A 1 6.94 1.85 4.51
C MET A 1 5.90 2.35 5.51
N ILE A 2 5.92 1.91 6.77
CA ILE A 2 4.96 2.36 7.80
C ILE A 2 4.97 3.89 7.98
N ALA A 3 6.15 4.53 8.06
CA ALA A 3 6.24 5.99 8.14
C ALA A 3 5.59 6.71 6.94
N LEU A 4 5.74 6.17 5.72
CA LEU A 4 5.07 6.69 4.52
C LEU A 4 3.55 6.52 4.61
N ALA A 5 3.08 5.39 5.17
CA ALA A 5 1.66 5.17 5.39
C ALA A 5 1.06 6.18 6.38
N PHE A 6 1.76 6.47 7.49
CA PHE A 6 1.33 7.50 8.43
C PHE A 6 1.35 8.89 7.80
N ALA A 7 2.41 9.26 7.07
CA ALA A 7 2.50 10.54 6.37
C ALA A 7 1.38 10.70 5.32
N ASN A 8 1.05 9.63 4.61
CA ASN A 8 -0.04 9.64 3.63
C ASN A 8 -1.42 9.71 4.30
N ALA A 9 -1.59 9.04 5.45
CA ALA A 9 -2.82 9.11 6.23
C ALA A 9 -3.05 10.52 6.80
N THR A 10 -2.01 11.17 7.34
CA THR A 10 -2.09 12.55 7.82
C THR A 10 -2.34 13.53 6.68
N LEU A 11 -1.67 13.37 5.53
CA LEU A 11 -1.97 14.16 4.33
C LEU A 11 -3.44 14.05 3.92
N ARG A 12 -4.00 12.83 3.97
CA ARG A 12 -5.41 12.59 3.65
C ARG A 12 -6.35 13.34 4.58
N GLU A 13 -6.17 13.18 5.89
CA GLU A 13 -7.08 13.78 6.87
C GLU A 13 -6.97 15.31 6.92
N LEU A 14 -5.75 15.85 6.81
CA LEU A 14 -5.53 17.29 6.95
C LEU A 14 -5.88 18.07 5.68
N VAL A 15 -5.66 17.48 4.50
CA VAL A 15 -5.74 18.17 3.21
C VAL A 15 -6.85 17.59 2.34
N LEU A 16 -6.80 16.30 2.01
CA LEU A 16 -7.67 15.71 0.99
C LEU A 16 -9.14 15.67 1.43
N VAL A 17 -9.43 15.28 2.67
CA VAL A 17 -10.81 15.21 3.19
C VAL A 17 -11.47 16.60 3.26
N LYS A 18 -10.68 17.68 3.37
CA LYS A 18 -11.22 19.06 3.38
C LYS A 18 -11.62 19.57 2.00
N HIS A 19 -11.04 19.03 0.93
CA HIS A 19 -11.22 19.54 -0.44
C HIS A 19 -11.98 18.57 -1.36
N PHE A 20 -12.09 17.30 -0.98
CA PHE A 20 -12.67 16.24 -1.82
C PHE A 20 -13.72 15.43 -1.08
N ASN A 21 -14.61 14.82 -1.85
CA ASN A 21 -15.56 13.84 -1.32
C ASN A 21 -14.82 12.65 -0.68
N PRO A 22 -15.41 11.98 0.33
CA PRO A 22 -14.75 10.89 1.06
C PRO A 22 -14.16 9.79 0.17
N LEU A 23 -14.86 9.45 -0.92
CA LEU A 23 -14.39 8.46 -1.90
C LEU A 23 -13.18 8.95 -2.70
N GLN A 24 -13.23 10.18 -3.20
CA GLN A 24 -12.12 10.79 -3.96
C GLN A 24 -10.89 11.02 -3.09
N ALA A 25 -11.09 11.48 -1.85
CA ALA A 25 -10.01 11.64 -0.87
C ALA A 25 -9.33 10.30 -0.56
N HIS A 26 -10.10 9.22 -0.46
CA HIS A 26 -9.57 7.87 -0.30
C HIS A 26 -8.78 7.42 -1.53
N GLN A 27 -9.34 7.54 -2.73
CA GLN A 27 -8.68 7.16 -3.98
C GLN A 27 -7.36 7.92 -4.19
N LEU A 28 -7.36 9.25 -4.05
CA LEU A 28 -6.16 10.07 -4.18
C LEU A 28 -5.11 9.68 -3.14
N SER A 29 -5.51 9.44 -1.89
CA SER A 29 -4.61 8.98 -0.85
C SER A 29 -4.01 7.61 -1.16
N THR A 30 -4.79 6.67 -1.71
CA THR A 30 -4.26 5.36 -2.11
C THR A 30 -3.27 5.49 -3.27
N ILE A 31 -3.56 6.33 -4.27
CA ILE A 31 -2.66 6.59 -5.40
C ILE A 31 -1.34 7.21 -4.91
N THR A 32 -1.41 8.22 -4.04
CA THR A 32 -0.23 8.85 -3.44
C THR A 32 0.59 7.82 -2.65
N LEU A 33 -0.06 6.93 -1.90
CA LEU A 33 0.62 5.85 -1.19
C LEU A 33 1.32 4.88 -2.14
N ILE A 34 0.65 4.47 -3.23
CA ILE A 34 1.23 3.61 -4.26
C ILE A 34 2.49 4.27 -4.84
N ALA A 35 2.41 5.55 -5.21
CA ALA A 35 3.54 6.28 -5.78
C ALA A 35 4.71 6.41 -4.80
N LEU A 36 4.45 6.79 -3.55
CA LEU A 36 5.47 6.87 -2.50
C LEU A 36 6.13 5.51 -2.23
N CYS A 37 5.31 4.45 -2.17
CA CYS A 37 5.80 3.09 -2.00
C CYS A 37 6.64 2.67 -3.21
N ALA A 38 6.21 2.97 -4.44
CA ALA A 38 6.94 2.66 -5.65
C ALA A 38 8.31 3.32 -5.68
N VAL A 39 8.38 4.62 -5.41
CA VAL A 39 9.62 5.39 -5.32
C VAL A 39 10.53 4.80 -4.24
N TYR A 40 10.00 4.51 -3.05
CA TYR A 40 10.76 3.90 -1.97
C TYR A 40 11.33 2.53 -2.36
N VAL A 41 10.50 1.64 -2.91
CA VAL A 41 10.92 0.30 -3.31
C VAL A 41 11.96 0.36 -4.42
N CYS A 42 11.79 1.19 -5.43
CA CYS A 42 12.78 1.29 -6.51
C CYS A 42 14.10 1.96 -6.05
N SER A 43 14.05 2.91 -5.11
CA SER A 43 15.26 3.47 -4.48
C SER A 43 16.01 2.41 -3.65
N VAL A 44 15.31 1.65 -2.82
CA VAL A 44 15.92 0.60 -1.98
C VAL A 44 16.30 -0.63 -2.81
N SER A 45 15.64 -0.91 -3.93
CA SER A 45 15.95 -2.06 -4.80
C SER A 45 17.39 -2.10 -5.28
N GLY A 46 18.03 -0.94 -5.45
CA GLY A 46 19.44 -0.85 -5.82
C GLY A 46 20.40 -1.23 -4.69
N VAL A 47 19.96 -1.06 -3.45
CA VAL A 47 20.71 -1.44 -2.25
C VAL A 47 20.43 -2.90 -1.88
N LEU A 48 19.20 -3.37 -2.07
CA LEU A 48 18.79 -4.75 -1.82
C LEU A 48 19.38 -5.75 -2.81
N ALA A 49 19.79 -5.30 -4.00
CA ALA A 49 20.46 -6.10 -5.04
C ALA A 49 19.80 -7.50 -5.22
N PHE A 50 18.50 -7.52 -5.52
CA PHE A 50 17.75 -8.76 -5.70
C PHE A 50 18.47 -9.68 -6.71
N GLN A 51 18.92 -10.84 -6.24
CA GLN A 51 19.73 -11.75 -7.06
C GLN A 51 18.88 -12.52 -8.07
N ASP A 52 17.62 -12.82 -7.70
CA ASP A 52 16.70 -13.61 -8.50
C ASP A 52 15.29 -13.00 -8.56
N ALA A 53 14.59 -13.23 -9.68
CA ALA A 53 13.17 -12.91 -9.82
C ALA A 53 12.31 -13.53 -8.71
N ARG A 54 12.67 -14.75 -8.26
CA ARG A 54 11.97 -15.45 -7.17
C ARG A 54 12.10 -14.71 -5.83
N GLN A 55 13.29 -14.18 -5.52
CA GLN A 55 13.49 -13.40 -4.31
C GLN A 55 12.64 -12.12 -4.34
N ALA A 56 12.61 -11.41 -5.47
CA ALA A 56 11.79 -10.21 -5.63
C ALA A 56 10.29 -10.49 -5.40
N TRP A 57 9.76 -11.58 -5.99
CA TRP A 57 8.37 -11.98 -5.76
C TRP A 57 8.09 -12.38 -4.31
N LEU A 58 8.98 -13.14 -3.66
CA LEU A 58 8.83 -13.52 -2.26
C LEU A 58 8.87 -12.30 -1.34
N THR A 59 9.74 -11.33 -1.60
CA THR A 59 9.81 -10.07 -0.85
C THR A 59 8.50 -9.28 -0.99
N GLY A 60 8.00 -9.13 -2.23
CA GLY A 60 6.72 -8.45 -2.48
C GLY A 60 5.54 -9.13 -1.79
N LEU A 61 5.47 -10.46 -1.87
CA LEU A 61 4.45 -11.25 -1.19
C LEU A 61 4.54 -11.10 0.34
N ALA A 62 5.75 -11.18 0.91
CA ALA A 62 5.97 -11.00 2.34
C ALA A 62 5.53 -9.60 2.81
N TRP A 63 5.86 -8.54 2.06
CA TRP A 63 5.43 -7.18 2.37
C TRP A 63 3.92 -6.99 2.28
N MET A 64 3.29 -7.58 1.26
CA MET A 64 1.83 -7.57 1.12
C MET A 64 1.15 -8.27 2.30
N LEU A 65 1.60 -9.48 2.66
CA LEU A 65 1.06 -10.23 3.80
C LEU A 65 1.26 -9.50 5.13
N LEU A 66 2.45 -8.92 5.36
CA LEU A 66 2.72 -8.12 6.56
C LEU A 66 1.83 -6.87 6.62
N THR A 67 1.57 -6.22 5.48
CA THR A 67 0.71 -5.04 5.42
C THR A 67 -0.73 -5.38 5.76
N VAL A 68 -1.26 -6.48 5.19
CA VAL A 68 -2.58 -7.01 5.54
C VAL A 68 -2.63 -7.37 7.03
N ALA A 69 -1.67 -8.16 7.52
CA ALA A 69 -1.63 -8.57 8.92
C ALA A 69 -1.57 -7.35 9.87
N PHE A 70 -0.78 -6.34 9.54
CA PHE A 70 -0.68 -5.09 10.31
C PHE A 70 -1.99 -4.32 10.31
N GLU A 71 -2.64 -4.16 9.15
CA GLU A 71 -3.92 -3.47 9.00
C GLU A 71 -5.03 -4.14 9.83
N PHE A 72 -5.16 -5.47 9.70
CA PHE A 72 -6.13 -6.23 10.49
C PHE A 72 -5.82 -6.16 11.98
N THR A 73 -4.55 -6.30 12.38
CA THR A 73 -4.15 -6.21 13.80
C THR A 73 -4.46 -4.84 14.39
N LEU A 74 -4.09 -3.75 13.70
CA LEU A 74 -4.42 -2.39 14.11
C LEU A 74 -5.92 -2.14 14.13
N GLY A 75 -6.64 -2.60 13.11
CA GLY A 75 -8.10 -2.47 13.04
C GLY A 75 -8.78 -3.14 14.22
N ARG A 76 -8.33 -4.33 14.60
CA ARG A 76 -8.83 -5.05 15.77
C ARG A 76 -8.45 -4.37 17.08
N LEU A 77 -7.24 -3.82 17.19
CA LEU A 77 -6.81 -3.03 18.36
C LEU A 77 -7.64 -1.74 18.52
N MET A 78 -8.05 -1.13 17.40
CA MET A 78 -8.93 0.04 17.35
C MET A 78 -10.42 -0.33 17.49
N HIS A 79 -10.74 -1.57 17.88
CA HIS A 79 -12.11 -2.09 18.02
C HIS A 79 -12.99 -1.96 16.76
N LYS A 80 -12.40 -1.90 15.56
CA LYS A 80 -13.17 -1.86 14.31
C LYS A 80 -13.79 -3.23 14.05
N PRO A 81 -15.10 -3.29 13.70
CA PRO A 81 -15.74 -4.54 13.32
C PRO A 81 -15.19 -5.05 11.98
N TRP A 82 -15.24 -6.37 11.78
CA TRP A 82 -14.77 -7.00 10.54
C TRP A 82 -15.41 -6.42 9.29
N SER A 83 -16.70 -6.07 9.35
CA SER A 83 -17.42 -5.42 8.26
C SER A 83 -16.75 -4.13 7.78
N VAL A 84 -16.23 -3.32 8.73
CA VAL A 84 -15.51 -2.08 8.42
C VAL A 84 -14.16 -2.38 7.76
N LEU A 85 -13.44 -3.40 8.24
CA LEU A 85 -12.17 -3.83 7.63
C LEU A 85 -12.37 -4.33 6.19
N PHE A 86 -13.40 -5.14 5.94
CA PHE A 86 -13.73 -5.62 4.61
C PHE A 86 -14.30 -4.54 3.69
N THR A 87 -14.80 -3.43 4.25
CA THR A 87 -15.31 -2.32 3.43
C THR A 87 -14.20 -1.77 2.52
N ASP A 88 -12.97 -1.65 3.01
CA ASP A 88 -11.82 -1.20 2.23
C ASP A 88 -11.49 -2.11 1.04
N TYR A 89 -11.91 -3.38 1.08
CA TYR A 89 -11.71 -4.36 0.02
C TYR A 89 -12.84 -4.40 -1.01
N HIS A 90 -13.94 -3.64 -0.82
CA HIS A 90 -15.02 -3.56 -1.78
C HIS A 90 -14.65 -2.68 -2.99
N VAL A 91 -14.04 -3.30 -4.00
CA VAL A 91 -13.72 -2.66 -5.28
C VAL A 91 -14.96 -2.12 -5.99
N LEU A 92 -16.10 -2.82 -5.86
CA LEU A 92 -17.41 -2.40 -6.39
C LEU A 92 -17.91 -1.08 -5.79
N ALA A 93 -17.47 -0.73 -4.58
CA ALA A 93 -17.77 0.55 -3.94
C ALA A 93 -16.78 1.66 -4.33
N GLY A 94 -15.91 1.41 -5.32
CA GLY A 94 -14.88 2.34 -5.79
C GLY A 94 -13.62 2.40 -4.93
N ARG A 95 -13.45 1.47 -3.98
CA ARG A 95 -12.27 1.41 -3.12
C ARG A 95 -11.14 0.65 -3.81
N ILE A 96 -9.99 1.31 -3.91
CA ILE A 96 -8.83 0.82 -4.66
C ILE A 96 -7.74 0.28 -3.73
N TRP A 97 -8.06 -0.05 -2.48
CA TRP A 97 -7.10 -0.65 -1.55
C TRP A 97 -6.52 -2.00 -2.03
N PRO A 98 -7.31 -2.92 -2.62
CA PRO A 98 -6.74 -4.15 -3.17
C PRO A 98 -5.73 -3.89 -4.28
N LEU A 99 -5.92 -2.82 -5.06
CA LEU A 99 -4.98 -2.41 -6.10
C LEU A 99 -3.62 -2.02 -5.48
N PHE A 100 -3.61 -1.30 -4.36
CA PHE A 100 -2.38 -1.00 -3.63
C PHE A 100 -1.64 -2.26 -3.18
N LEU A 101 -2.35 -3.27 -2.65
CA LEU A 101 -1.74 -4.54 -2.25
C LEU A 101 -1.12 -5.30 -3.42
N VAL A 102 -1.82 -5.33 -4.56
CA VAL A 102 -1.31 -5.94 -5.80
C VAL A 102 -0.08 -5.19 -6.31
N CYS A 103 -0.13 -3.85 -6.34
CA CYS A 103 1.02 -3.03 -6.71
C CYS A 103 2.21 -3.28 -5.78
N LEU A 104 1.99 -3.35 -4.47
CA LEU A 104 3.04 -3.61 -3.47
C LEU A 104 3.72 -4.97 -3.69
N MET A 105 2.95 -5.99 -4.06
CA MET A 105 3.46 -7.32 -4.38
C MET A 105 4.29 -7.33 -5.67
N ILE A 106 3.86 -6.61 -6.71
CA ILE A 106 4.49 -6.62 -8.04
C ILE A 106 5.72 -5.69 -8.10
N LEU A 107 5.76 -4.65 -7.28
CA LEU A 107 6.77 -3.59 -7.29
C LEU A 107 8.22 -4.09 -7.21
N PRO A 108 8.60 -5.00 -6.30
CA PRO A 108 9.96 -5.51 -6.23
C PRO A 108 10.39 -6.23 -7.51
N TYR A 109 9.48 -7.01 -8.12
CA TYR A 109 9.74 -7.69 -9.38
C TYR A 109 9.91 -6.71 -10.54
N LEU A 110 9.08 -5.66 -10.62
CA LEU A 110 9.23 -4.61 -11.62
C LEU A 110 10.56 -3.87 -11.47
N CYS A 111 10.95 -3.47 -10.25
CA CYS A 111 12.23 -2.79 -10.05
C CYS A 111 13.43 -3.71 -10.35
N TRP A 112 13.33 -5.04 -10.12
CA TRP A 112 14.34 -6.01 -10.54
C TRP A 112 14.44 -6.09 -12.07
N LYS A 113 13.31 -6.26 -12.76
CA LYS A 113 13.23 -6.34 -14.23
C LYS A 113 13.68 -5.06 -14.95
N LEU A 114 13.54 -3.90 -14.32
CA LEU A 114 14.02 -2.63 -14.89
C LEU A 114 15.54 -2.45 -14.76
N ARG A 115 16.20 -3.24 -13.89
CA ARG A 115 17.64 -3.16 -13.62
C ARG A 115 18.46 -4.25 -14.33
N HIS A 116 17.82 -5.26 -14.92
CA HIS A 116 18.44 -6.37 -15.67
C HIS A 116 17.82 -6.45 -17.06
#